data_AF-A0A3B1J2D6-F1
#
_entry.id   AF-A0A3B1J2D6-F1
#
_cell.length_a   1.000
_cell.length_b   1.000
_cell.length_c   1.000
_cell.angle_alpha   90.00
_cell.angle_beta   90.00
_cell.angle_gamma   90.00
#
_symmetry.space_group_name_H-M   'P 1'
#
loop_
_entity.id
_entity.type
_entity.pdbx_description
1 polymer ?
#
loop_
_entity_poly.entity_id
_entity_poly.type
_entity_poly.pdbx_seq_one_letter_code
_entity_poly.pdbx_strand_id
1 'polypeptide(L)'
;IGISLPINENPLSFVIKNSMKHKYCSLLSEVIFFCVREEPLLFLRLEENFVPYTPRRKENLHENLHDLSKDVPVENLELNIRKELHDFARLNENVFYVYNDIEHFKDQPQKISISCEEDIHVTEEVYKRPLFTMPAYRYYRLPLPMEGAPMEEQFDAFVNILRENPSLSLNRDASKPLPALLFSCQVGVGRTNLGMILGTLVMERVTGEAVKSEPNPQFQIIQTLISKLPNGQQIVQEVDRAIELCSEMHDIKESQVVNFTHSTKLYFLQRALQSLEHYVYLILFNTYLHQQVHTHTHRQKLKTWLCSNAWVAPADLITKGARVLVSRDEYLAPDVLSTMKEMKVPNFRRVPKMPVYGMAQPTSEATGVVLAYLMDEKGNISDVLWVNVQEELVVEANGQMFSPREPSCLDQYISLHNPLCVNIRLETGLKEEILKAQKWLEVTLEQEKQMKMFKSCQTLQEIFNQHKSSHQGLEYQRVPLPECAAPTEQVKVTEPVINCDHCTPADVSYETFISKKKVVGEQKNRTFIDDNGITNPVHAHNILVSEYHYLRSLFSEFLYIITAILI
;
A
#
# COMPACT_ATOMS: atom_id res chain seq x y z
N ILE A 1 25.86 -9.40 3.46
CA ILE A 1 24.87 -9.09 4.52
C ILE A 1 25.58 -9.22 5.85
N GLY A 2 25.54 -8.20 6.71
CA GLY A 2 26.06 -8.31 8.08
C GLY A 2 24.95 -8.87 8.97
N ILE A 3 25.27 -9.71 9.95
CA ILE A 3 24.28 -10.23 10.88
C ILE A 3 24.54 -9.61 12.25
N SER A 4 23.53 -8.99 12.86
CA SER A 4 23.68 -8.36 14.18
C SER A 4 22.63 -8.81 15.20
N LEU A 5 22.99 -8.77 16.48
CA LEU A 5 22.06 -8.94 17.59
C LEU A 5 21.06 -7.79 17.67
N PRO A 6 19.88 -7.98 18.30
CA PRO A 6 19.14 -6.89 18.91
C PRO A 6 19.80 -6.46 20.24
N ILE A 7 19.79 -5.15 20.49
CA ILE A 7 20.16 -4.58 21.78
C ILE A 7 19.14 -5.10 22.81
N ASN A 8 19.57 -6.01 23.70
CA ASN A 8 18.80 -6.67 24.78
C ASN A 8 17.85 -7.85 24.43
N GLU A 9 18.34 -8.97 23.89
CA GLU A 9 17.61 -10.26 23.97
C GLU A 9 18.41 -11.35 24.72
N ASN A 10 17.87 -11.82 25.84
CA ASN A 10 18.41 -12.94 26.63
C ASN A 10 18.14 -14.31 25.94
N PRO A 11 18.88 -15.39 26.24
CA PRO A 11 18.78 -16.69 25.55
C PRO A 11 17.34 -17.26 25.50
N LEU A 12 16.87 -17.53 24.27
CA LEU A 12 15.43 -17.69 23.97
C LEU A 12 14.77 -18.94 24.54
N SER A 13 15.52 -20.03 24.74
CA SER A 13 14.99 -21.26 25.34
C SER A 13 14.58 -21.04 26.80
N PHE A 14 15.23 -20.08 27.48
CA PHE A 14 14.94 -19.69 28.84
C PHE A 14 13.75 -18.71 28.90
N VAL A 15 13.69 -17.74 27.99
CA VAL A 15 12.63 -16.71 27.99
C VAL A 15 11.25 -17.29 27.62
N ILE A 16 11.11 -18.06 26.54
CA ILE A 16 9.80 -18.63 26.18
C ILE A 16 9.34 -19.64 27.24
N LYS A 17 10.25 -20.52 27.72
CA LYS A 17 9.91 -21.48 28.78
C LYS A 17 9.56 -20.78 30.09
N ASN A 18 10.22 -19.68 30.46
CA ASN A 18 9.95 -18.98 31.73
C ASN A 18 8.75 -18.03 31.65
N SER A 19 8.56 -17.31 30.54
CA SER A 19 7.36 -16.52 30.29
C SER A 19 6.11 -17.41 30.34
N MET A 20 6.20 -18.65 29.82
CA MET A 20 5.10 -19.63 29.87
C MET A 20 5.01 -20.40 31.19
N LYS A 21 6.07 -20.46 32.00
CA LYS A 21 6.05 -20.99 33.38
C LYS A 21 5.53 -19.98 34.41
N HIS A 22 5.30 -18.73 34.02
CA HIS A 22 4.76 -17.73 34.92
C HIS A 22 3.38 -18.18 35.41
N LYS A 23 3.08 -17.93 36.70
CA LYS A 23 1.92 -18.50 37.43
C LYS A 23 0.55 -18.22 36.78
N TYR A 24 0.49 -17.23 35.88
CA TYR A 24 -0.69 -16.86 35.11
C TYR A 24 -0.83 -17.64 33.80
N CYS A 25 0.28 -18.07 33.17
CA CYS A 25 0.22 -18.86 31.93
C CYS A 25 -0.23 -20.30 32.15
N SER A 26 0.04 -20.88 33.33
CA SER A 26 -0.47 -22.20 33.72
C SER A 26 -1.99 -22.27 33.90
N LEU A 27 -2.68 -21.11 33.88
CA LEU A 27 -4.14 -21.01 33.93
C LEU A 27 -4.76 -20.77 32.54
N LEU A 28 -3.94 -20.54 31.50
CA LEU A 28 -4.40 -20.30 30.15
C LEU A 28 -4.69 -21.62 29.44
N SER A 29 -5.88 -21.75 28.87
CA SER A 29 -6.29 -22.93 28.11
C SER A 29 -5.75 -22.96 26.68
N GLU A 30 -5.41 -21.79 26.13
CA GLU A 30 -5.01 -21.61 24.73
C GLU A 30 -4.12 -20.36 24.62
N VAL A 31 -3.09 -20.44 23.78
CA VAL A 31 -2.09 -19.38 23.59
C VAL A 31 -1.84 -19.20 22.11
N ILE A 32 -2.02 -17.99 21.61
CA ILE A 32 -1.76 -17.61 20.22
C ILE A 32 -0.63 -16.60 20.21
N PHE A 33 0.52 -16.99 19.66
CA PHE A 33 1.72 -16.18 19.58
C PHE A 33 1.88 -15.60 18.18
N PHE A 34 2.08 -14.29 18.11
CA PHE A 34 2.35 -13.52 16.91
C PHE A 34 3.78 -12.99 16.95
N CYS A 35 4.61 -13.45 16.02
CA CYS A 35 5.86 -12.76 15.70
C CYS A 35 5.54 -11.64 14.70
N VAL A 36 5.64 -10.39 15.13
CA VAL A 36 5.24 -9.23 14.32
C VAL A 36 6.41 -8.57 13.58
N ARG A 37 7.54 -9.27 13.46
CA ARG A 37 8.76 -8.76 12.81
C ARG A 37 8.67 -8.92 11.30
N GLU A 38 8.87 -7.81 10.58
CA GLU A 38 8.99 -7.77 9.12
C GLU A 38 10.31 -8.38 8.66
N GLU A 39 11.39 -8.07 9.37
CA GLU A 39 12.74 -8.53 9.05
C GLU A 39 12.95 -10.01 9.41
N PRO A 40 13.73 -10.77 8.62
CA PRO A 40 14.11 -12.14 8.95
C PRO A 40 14.81 -12.24 10.30
N LEU A 41 14.55 -13.33 11.01
CA LEU A 41 15.17 -13.65 12.29
C LEU A 41 15.69 -15.09 12.28
N LEU A 42 16.98 -15.23 12.60
CA LEU A 42 17.68 -16.50 12.62
C LEU A 42 18.24 -16.73 14.02
N PHE A 43 18.39 -17.99 14.40
CA PHE A 43 18.94 -18.37 15.70
C PHE A 43 20.19 -19.20 15.49
N LEU A 44 21.33 -18.65 15.88
CA LEU A 44 22.63 -19.30 15.68
C LEU A 44 23.04 -20.00 16.98
N ARG A 45 23.56 -21.22 16.86
CA ARG A 45 24.08 -21.97 18.01
C ARG A 45 25.30 -21.28 18.57
N LEU A 46 25.25 -20.97 19.86
CA LEU A 46 26.37 -20.48 20.64
C LEU A 46 26.47 -21.34 21.90
N GLU A 47 27.51 -22.16 21.96
CA GLU A 47 27.68 -23.19 23.00
C GLU A 47 26.44 -24.12 23.06
N GLU A 48 25.80 -24.23 24.22
CA GLU A 48 24.61 -25.05 24.45
C GLU A 48 23.28 -24.30 24.18
N ASN A 49 23.35 -23.06 23.67
CA ASN A 49 22.19 -22.19 23.48
C ASN A 49 22.03 -21.73 22.02
N PHE A 50 20.87 -21.15 21.75
CA PHE A 50 20.55 -20.50 20.48
C PHE A 50 20.30 -19.02 20.72
N VAL A 51 21.00 -18.16 19.97
CA VAL A 51 20.96 -16.71 20.13
C VAL A 51 20.31 -16.08 18.89
N PRO A 52 19.34 -15.16 19.06
CA PRO A 52 18.64 -14.49 17.96
C PRO A 52 19.53 -13.48 17.24
N TYR A 53 19.49 -13.51 15.92
CA TYR A 53 20.24 -12.62 15.06
C TYR A 53 19.40 -12.17 13.86
N THR A 54 19.55 -10.90 13.49
CA THR A 54 18.85 -10.29 12.37
C THR A 54 19.83 -9.88 11.28
N PRO A 55 19.58 -10.22 10.01
CA PRO A 55 20.38 -9.75 8.90
C PRO A 55 20.16 -8.24 8.66
N ARG A 56 21.25 -7.51 8.36
CA ARG A 56 21.28 -6.08 8.11
C ARG A 56 22.21 -5.72 6.95
N ARG A 57 22.03 -4.51 6.40
CA ARG A 57 22.92 -3.96 5.37
C ARG A 57 24.29 -3.68 5.97
N LYS A 58 25.36 -3.95 5.22
CA LYS A 58 26.74 -3.75 5.72
C LYS A 58 27.02 -2.27 5.96
N GLU A 59 26.37 -1.43 5.17
CA GLU A 59 26.51 0.03 5.15
C GLU A 59 25.79 0.69 6.34
N ASN A 60 24.77 0.03 6.88
CA ASN A 60 24.00 0.52 8.03
C ASN A 60 23.53 -0.64 8.92
N LEU A 61 24.29 -0.92 9.98
CA LEU A 61 23.95 -1.95 10.97
C LEU A 61 22.95 -1.48 12.02
N HIS A 62 22.60 -0.18 12.08
CA HIS A 62 21.62 0.34 13.03
C HIS A 62 20.17 0.14 12.57
N GLU A 63 19.98 -0.21 11.30
CA GLU A 63 18.67 -0.33 10.67
C GLU A 63 18.38 -1.78 10.28
N ASN A 64 17.15 -2.23 10.53
CA ASN A 64 16.71 -3.54 10.08
C ASN A 64 16.44 -3.51 8.57
N LEU A 65 16.48 -4.68 7.94
CA LEU A 65 15.94 -4.82 6.59
C LEU A 65 14.44 -4.53 6.60
N HIS A 66 14.02 -3.71 5.65
CA HIS A 66 12.64 -3.29 5.39
C HIS A 66 12.41 -3.31 3.87
N ASP A 67 11.16 -3.16 3.42
CA ASP A 67 10.77 -3.18 2.00
C ASP A 67 11.18 -4.47 1.28
N LEU A 68 11.08 -5.60 2.00
CA LEU A 68 11.38 -6.91 1.44
C LEU A 68 10.31 -7.29 0.40
N SER A 69 10.70 -8.06 -0.63
CA SER A 69 9.81 -8.45 -1.73
C SER A 69 8.49 -9.01 -1.20
N LYS A 70 7.37 -8.39 -1.60
CA LYS A 70 6.02 -8.75 -1.17
C LYS A 70 5.58 -10.13 -1.67
N ASP A 71 6.26 -10.67 -2.67
CA ASP A 71 5.91 -11.93 -3.33
C ASP A 71 6.46 -13.16 -2.59
N VAL A 72 7.40 -12.96 -1.67
CA VAL A 72 8.05 -14.05 -0.92
C VAL A 72 7.77 -13.91 0.57
N PRO A 73 7.12 -14.89 1.21
CA PRO A 73 6.96 -14.91 2.67
C PRO A 73 8.30 -14.80 3.39
N VAL A 74 8.32 -14.06 4.49
CA VAL A 74 9.55 -13.81 5.28
C VAL A 74 10.13 -15.12 5.80
N GLU A 75 9.31 -16.11 6.08
CA GLU A 75 9.70 -17.45 6.49
C GLU A 75 10.51 -18.18 5.41
N ASN A 76 10.13 -18.02 4.14
CA ASN A 76 10.91 -18.56 3.02
C ASN A 76 12.25 -17.84 2.88
N LEU A 77 12.27 -16.53 3.15
CA LEU A 77 13.51 -15.77 3.19
C LEU A 77 14.42 -16.24 4.32
N GLU A 78 13.89 -16.54 5.51
CA GLU A 78 14.66 -17.13 6.62
C GLU A 78 15.29 -18.49 6.24
N LEU A 79 14.52 -19.36 5.57
CA LEU A 79 15.03 -20.65 5.07
C LEU A 79 16.15 -20.48 4.03
N ASN A 80 15.99 -19.54 3.11
CA ASN A 80 16.99 -19.23 2.09
C ASN A 80 18.27 -18.68 2.74
N ILE A 81 18.15 -17.73 3.68
CA ILE A 81 19.30 -17.17 4.37
C ILE A 81 20.00 -18.24 5.21
N ARG A 82 19.27 -19.15 5.88
CA ARG A 82 19.89 -20.28 6.59
C ARG A 82 20.80 -21.09 5.67
N LYS A 83 20.28 -21.47 4.49
CA LYS A 83 21.04 -22.25 3.52
C LYS A 83 22.27 -21.51 3.05
N GLU A 84 22.13 -20.22 2.70
CA GLU A 84 23.26 -19.39 2.30
C GLU A 84 24.32 -19.28 3.40
N LEU A 85 23.91 -19.07 4.66
CA LEU A 85 24.85 -18.97 5.78
C LEU A 85 25.63 -20.26 6.00
N HIS A 86 24.95 -21.40 5.92
CA HIS A 86 25.60 -22.70 6.01
C HIS A 86 26.60 -22.92 4.87
N ASP A 87 26.19 -22.64 3.62
CA ASP A 87 27.05 -22.79 2.45
C ASP A 87 28.28 -21.85 2.52
N PHE A 88 28.08 -20.59 2.93
CA PHE A 88 29.16 -19.63 3.13
C PHE A 88 30.10 -20.04 4.27
N ALA A 89 29.57 -20.55 5.38
CA ALA A 89 30.40 -21.01 6.48
C ALA A 89 31.23 -22.22 6.06
N ARG A 90 30.65 -23.17 5.31
CA ARG A 90 31.34 -24.36 4.80
C ARG A 90 32.52 -24.01 3.90
N LEU A 91 32.39 -22.95 3.10
CA LEU A 91 33.48 -22.43 2.27
C LEU A 91 34.60 -21.74 3.08
N ASN A 92 34.30 -21.32 4.31
CA ASN A 92 35.20 -20.60 5.21
C ASN A 92 35.50 -21.42 6.47
N GLU A 93 35.85 -22.70 6.32
CA GLU A 93 36.26 -23.58 7.43
C GLU A 93 35.21 -23.70 8.56
N ASN A 94 33.92 -23.70 8.20
CA ASN A 94 32.76 -23.73 9.12
C ASN A 94 32.70 -22.51 10.05
N VAL A 95 33.18 -21.36 9.57
CA VAL A 95 33.22 -20.10 10.32
C VAL A 95 32.31 -19.06 9.69
N PHE A 96 31.56 -18.36 10.54
CA PHE A 96 30.84 -17.15 10.16
C PHE A 96 31.09 -16.02 11.16
N TYR A 97 30.81 -14.78 10.75
CA TYR A 97 31.06 -13.58 11.56
C TYR A 97 29.76 -12.83 11.84
N VAL A 98 29.54 -12.47 13.11
CA VAL A 98 28.35 -11.77 13.59
C VAL A 98 28.73 -10.54 14.42
N TYR A 99 27.81 -9.60 14.54
CA TYR A 99 27.97 -8.38 15.32
C TYR A 99 27.09 -8.43 16.58
N ASN A 100 27.71 -8.48 17.75
CA ASN A 100 26.98 -8.51 19.01
C ASN A 100 26.71 -7.11 19.58
N ASP A 101 27.63 -6.16 19.36
CA ASP A 101 27.50 -4.77 19.77
C ASP A 101 27.61 -3.88 18.53
N ILE A 102 26.49 -3.30 18.12
CA ILE A 102 26.41 -2.37 16.99
C ILE A 102 26.53 -0.90 17.42
N GLU A 103 26.58 -0.60 18.72
CA GLU A 103 26.69 0.77 19.22
C GLU A 103 28.15 1.21 19.34
N HIS A 104 28.98 0.37 19.96
CA HIS A 104 30.38 0.71 20.24
C HIS A 104 31.38 -0.12 19.43
N PHE A 105 30.92 -1.18 18.76
CA PHE A 105 31.74 -2.10 17.95
C PHE A 105 32.93 -2.71 18.69
N LYS A 106 32.87 -2.78 20.02
CA LYS A 106 33.96 -3.33 20.83
C LYS A 106 34.06 -4.84 20.60
N ASP A 107 35.27 -5.29 20.28
CA ASP A 107 35.59 -6.70 20.01
C ASP A 107 34.73 -7.31 18.87
N GLN A 108 34.36 -6.52 17.86
CA GLN A 108 33.58 -6.97 16.70
C GLN A 108 34.43 -7.11 15.42
N PRO A 109 34.04 -7.98 14.46
CA PRO A 109 32.96 -8.97 14.55
C PRO A 109 33.37 -10.20 15.36
N GLN A 110 32.38 -10.86 15.96
CA GLN A 110 32.54 -12.11 16.70
C GLN A 110 32.50 -13.31 15.77
N LYS A 111 33.37 -14.30 16.04
CA LYS A 111 33.47 -15.54 15.28
C LYS A 111 32.48 -16.56 15.84
N ILE A 112 31.67 -17.16 14.97
CA ILE A 112 30.80 -18.30 15.31
C ILE A 112 31.14 -19.50 14.42
N SER A 113 30.92 -20.71 14.94
CA SER A 113 31.10 -21.95 14.16
C SER A 113 29.75 -22.50 13.72
N ILE A 114 29.62 -22.76 12.42
CA ILE A 114 28.44 -23.34 11.80
C ILE A 114 28.90 -24.58 11.04
N SER A 115 28.66 -25.76 11.61
CA SER A 115 29.15 -27.03 11.05
C SER A 115 28.09 -27.76 10.22
N CYS A 116 26.81 -27.49 10.48
CA CYS A 116 25.67 -28.08 9.79
C CYS A 116 24.47 -27.11 9.83
N GLU A 117 23.41 -27.42 9.06
CA GLU A 117 22.21 -26.57 9.02
C GLU A 117 21.48 -26.50 10.36
N GLU A 118 21.56 -27.54 11.20
CA GLU A 118 20.93 -27.61 12.53
C GLU A 118 21.56 -26.63 13.54
N ASP A 119 22.72 -26.04 13.21
CA ASP A 119 23.32 -24.95 14.00
C ASP A 119 22.58 -23.62 13.79
N ILE A 120 21.64 -23.57 12.85
CA ILE A 120 20.85 -22.40 12.49
C ILE A 120 19.36 -22.77 12.53
N HIS A 121 18.63 -22.22 13.49
CA HIS A 121 17.16 -22.35 13.50
C HIS A 121 16.48 -21.11 12.92
N VAL A 122 15.34 -21.32 12.25
CA VAL A 122 14.45 -20.23 11.80
C VAL A 122 13.33 -19.99 12.81
N THR A 123 12.57 -18.89 12.64
CA THR A 123 11.51 -18.54 13.60
C THR A 123 10.44 -19.60 13.74
N GLU A 124 10.02 -20.22 12.64
CA GLU A 124 9.03 -21.29 12.66
C GLU A 124 9.47 -22.47 13.55
N GLU A 125 10.73 -22.90 13.42
CA GLU A 125 11.28 -24.03 14.18
C GLU A 125 11.42 -23.74 15.66
N VAL A 126 11.74 -22.49 16.03
CA VAL A 126 11.92 -22.09 17.43
C VAL A 126 10.58 -21.83 18.10
N TYR A 127 9.72 -21.04 17.48
CA TYR A 127 8.47 -20.62 18.09
C TYR A 127 7.38 -21.67 18.00
N LYS A 128 7.44 -22.65 17.09
CA LYS A 128 6.51 -23.81 17.12
C LYS A 128 6.87 -24.86 18.17
N ARG A 129 8.06 -24.84 18.79
CA ARG A 129 8.44 -25.84 19.81
C ARG A 129 7.44 -26.03 20.96
N PRO A 130 6.79 -24.98 21.50
CA PRO A 130 5.82 -25.15 22.56
C PRO A 130 4.62 -26.04 22.19
N LEU A 131 4.32 -26.25 20.89
CA LEU A 131 3.27 -27.17 20.44
C LEU A 131 3.44 -28.58 21.02
N PHE A 132 4.69 -29.04 21.19
CA PHE A 132 4.98 -30.38 21.72
C PHE A 132 4.54 -30.55 23.18
N THR A 133 4.56 -29.47 23.96
CA THR A 133 4.18 -29.48 25.39
C THR A 133 2.79 -28.89 25.64
N MET A 134 2.27 -28.11 24.69
CA MET A 134 1.01 -27.37 24.81
C MET A 134 0.24 -27.45 23.48
N PRO A 135 -0.64 -28.44 23.30
CA PRO A 135 -1.37 -28.65 22.05
C PRO A 135 -2.28 -27.49 21.60
N ALA A 136 -2.68 -26.64 22.55
CA ALA A 136 -3.47 -25.43 22.31
C ALA A 136 -2.61 -24.18 22.04
N TYR A 137 -1.30 -24.35 21.87
CA TYR A 137 -0.43 -23.28 21.38
C TYR A 137 -0.62 -23.08 19.87
N ARG A 138 -0.56 -21.86 19.38
CA ARG A 138 -0.51 -21.53 17.96
C ARG A 138 0.55 -20.46 17.73
N TYR A 139 1.27 -20.58 16.62
CA TYR A 139 2.29 -19.61 16.21
C TYR A 139 1.91 -19.05 14.84
N TYR A 140 1.95 -17.73 14.71
CA TYR A 140 1.75 -17.02 13.46
C TYR A 140 2.87 -15.99 13.25
N ARG A 141 3.36 -15.90 12.01
CA ARG A 141 4.20 -14.81 11.55
C ARG A 141 3.31 -13.77 10.89
N LEU A 142 3.35 -12.54 11.41
CA LEU A 142 2.55 -11.42 10.91
C LEU A 142 3.47 -10.21 10.73
N PRO A 143 4.20 -10.11 9.61
CA PRO A 143 5.20 -9.06 9.45
C PRO A 143 4.51 -7.68 9.45
N LEU A 144 4.64 -6.91 10.53
CA LEU A 144 4.13 -5.54 10.64
C LEU A 144 5.25 -4.55 10.34
N PRO A 145 4.96 -3.42 9.68
CA PRO A 145 5.97 -2.47 9.27
C PRO A 145 6.62 -1.82 10.50
N MET A 146 7.91 -1.52 10.39
CA MET A 146 8.65 -0.86 11.46
C MET A 146 8.18 0.58 11.69
N GLU A 147 7.81 1.29 10.61
CA GLU A 147 7.27 2.64 10.61
C GLU A 147 6.01 2.71 9.73
N GLY A 148 5.09 3.62 10.04
CA GLY A 148 3.84 3.79 9.28
C GLY A 148 2.80 2.70 9.53
N ALA A 149 1.58 2.91 9.03
CA ALA A 149 0.46 1.99 9.30
C ALA A 149 0.59 0.65 8.59
N PRO A 150 -0.01 -0.43 9.14
CA PRO A 150 -0.04 -1.71 8.45
C PRO A 150 -0.76 -1.56 7.12
N MET A 151 -0.22 -2.23 6.11
CA MET A 151 -0.88 -2.38 4.82
C MET A 151 -2.15 -3.23 4.96
N GLU A 152 -3.09 -3.04 4.04
CA GLU A 152 -4.37 -3.74 4.03
C GLU A 152 -4.18 -5.26 4.01
N GLU A 153 -3.14 -5.75 3.32
CA GLU A 153 -2.79 -7.17 3.28
C GLU A 153 -2.39 -7.72 4.65
N GLN A 154 -1.76 -6.92 5.50
CA GLN A 154 -1.38 -7.31 6.87
C GLN A 154 -2.61 -7.36 7.78
N PHE A 155 -3.54 -6.41 7.64
CA PHE A 155 -4.84 -6.50 8.31
C PHE A 155 -5.62 -7.73 7.84
N ASP A 156 -5.63 -8.02 6.55
CA ASP A 156 -6.27 -9.22 5.99
C ASP A 156 -5.65 -10.50 6.54
N ALA A 157 -4.32 -10.57 6.61
CA ALA A 157 -3.60 -11.69 7.21
C ALA A 157 -3.98 -11.85 8.68
N PHE A 158 -4.00 -10.76 9.45
CA PHE A 158 -4.42 -10.79 10.85
C PHE A 158 -5.85 -11.30 10.99
N VAL A 159 -6.80 -10.78 10.22
CA VAL A 159 -8.20 -11.22 10.25
C VAL A 159 -8.35 -12.69 9.83
N ASN A 160 -7.57 -13.16 8.85
CA ASN A 160 -7.55 -14.58 8.48
C ASN A 160 -7.10 -15.45 9.65
N ILE A 161 -6.04 -15.04 10.37
CA ILE A 161 -5.61 -15.73 11.59
C ILE A 161 -6.75 -15.77 12.60
N LEU A 162 -7.45 -14.66 12.85
CA LEU A 162 -8.60 -14.67 13.77
C LEU A 162 -9.68 -15.68 13.34
N ARG A 163 -9.94 -15.79 12.03
CA ARG A 163 -10.95 -16.72 11.48
C ARG A 163 -10.55 -18.18 11.64
N GLU A 164 -9.26 -18.49 11.57
CA GLU A 164 -8.72 -19.84 11.73
C GLU A 164 -8.77 -20.34 13.17
N ASN A 165 -8.99 -19.44 14.15
CA ASN A 165 -9.05 -19.77 15.57
C ASN A 165 -10.50 -19.63 16.10
N PRO A 166 -11.26 -20.73 16.24
CA PRO A 166 -12.67 -20.69 16.64
C PRO A 166 -12.92 -20.05 18.01
N SER A 167 -11.91 -20.03 18.88
CA SER A 167 -11.97 -19.39 20.20
C SER A 167 -12.02 -17.86 20.12
N LEU A 168 -11.64 -17.27 18.98
CA LEU A 168 -11.78 -15.85 18.65
C LEU A 168 -13.00 -15.56 17.76
N SER A 169 -13.82 -16.57 17.47
CA SER A 169 -15.08 -16.39 16.74
C SER A 169 -16.10 -15.67 17.61
N LEU A 170 -16.92 -14.81 17.00
CA LEU A 170 -18.04 -14.15 17.68
C LEU A 170 -19.15 -15.12 18.09
N ASN A 171 -19.27 -16.24 17.38
CA ASN A 171 -20.21 -17.32 17.71
C ASN A 171 -19.56 -18.38 18.63
N ARG A 172 -18.51 -18.01 19.36
CA ARG A 172 -17.86 -18.93 20.31
C ARG A 172 -18.80 -19.32 21.44
N ASP A 173 -18.50 -20.46 22.03
CA ASP A 173 -19.08 -20.86 23.29
C ASP A 173 -18.53 -19.97 24.42
N ALA A 174 -19.37 -19.08 24.95
CA ALA A 174 -19.01 -18.16 26.02
C ALA A 174 -18.55 -18.86 27.31
N SER A 175 -18.88 -20.15 27.49
CA SER A 175 -18.41 -20.94 28.64
C SER A 175 -16.93 -21.32 28.54
N LYS A 176 -16.33 -21.28 27.35
CA LYS A 176 -14.91 -21.55 27.17
C LYS A 176 -14.09 -20.30 27.51
N PRO A 177 -12.90 -20.44 28.12
CA PRO A 177 -11.93 -19.35 28.27
C PRO A 177 -11.44 -18.80 26.93
N LEU A 178 -11.13 -17.50 26.89
CA LEU A 178 -10.50 -16.86 25.73
C LEU A 178 -9.01 -17.25 25.64
N PRO A 179 -8.43 -17.30 24.42
CA PRO A 179 -7.01 -17.52 24.28
C PRO A 179 -6.22 -16.29 24.75
N ALA A 180 -4.99 -16.48 25.20
CA ALA A 180 -4.07 -15.37 25.34
C ALA A 180 -3.41 -15.04 24.00
N LEU A 181 -3.40 -13.76 23.64
CA LEU A 181 -2.67 -13.26 22.46
C LEU A 181 -1.32 -12.70 22.93
N LEU A 182 -0.22 -13.21 22.38
CA LEU A 182 1.13 -12.71 22.68
C LEU A 182 1.72 -12.10 21.41
N PHE A 183 2.18 -10.86 21.49
CA PHE A 183 2.80 -10.15 20.37
C PHE A 183 4.27 -9.87 20.68
N SER A 184 5.17 -10.28 19.79
CA SER A 184 6.61 -10.09 19.95
C SER A 184 7.22 -9.43 18.72
N CYS A 185 7.92 -8.31 18.94
CA CYS A 185 8.80 -7.66 17.98
C CYS A 185 10.24 -7.65 18.52
N GLN A 186 11.10 -6.77 17.98
CA GLN A 186 12.49 -6.65 18.44
C GLN A 186 12.61 -6.08 19.87
N VAL A 187 12.01 -4.91 20.13
CA VAL A 187 12.18 -4.19 21.42
C VAL A 187 10.93 -4.20 22.31
N GLY A 188 9.82 -4.76 21.81
CA GLY A 188 8.56 -4.79 22.56
C GLY A 188 7.79 -3.46 22.62
N VAL A 189 8.16 -2.48 21.79
CA VAL A 189 7.57 -1.12 21.81
C VAL A 189 6.62 -0.92 20.62
N GLY A 190 7.03 -0.28 19.52
CA GLY A 190 6.11 0.15 18.44
C GLY A 190 5.21 -0.93 17.85
N ARG A 191 5.79 -1.94 17.17
CA ARG A 191 5.03 -3.02 16.52
C ARG A 191 4.28 -3.91 17.49
N THR A 192 4.87 -4.20 18.65
CA THR A 192 4.20 -4.95 19.72
C THR A 192 2.98 -4.21 20.23
N ASN A 193 3.10 -2.90 20.47
CA ASN A 193 2.00 -2.07 20.93
C ASN A 193 0.85 -2.04 19.92
N LEU A 194 1.18 -1.88 18.63
CA LEU A 194 0.18 -1.96 17.56
C LEU A 194 -0.51 -3.33 17.51
N GLY A 195 0.24 -4.43 17.60
CA GLY A 195 -0.32 -5.77 17.69
C GLY A 195 -1.24 -5.94 18.91
N MET A 196 -0.85 -5.42 20.07
CA MET A 196 -1.66 -5.42 21.28
C MET A 196 -2.97 -4.65 21.09
N ILE A 197 -2.94 -3.46 20.49
CA ILE A 197 -4.15 -2.67 20.21
C ILE A 197 -5.09 -3.46 19.28
N LEU A 198 -4.57 -4.06 18.21
CA LEU A 198 -5.36 -4.91 17.31
C LEU A 198 -5.98 -6.10 18.06
N GLY A 199 -5.21 -6.76 18.92
CA GLY A 199 -5.69 -7.84 19.77
C GLY A 199 -6.77 -7.41 20.76
N THR A 200 -6.62 -6.24 21.38
CA THR A 200 -7.59 -5.66 22.32
C THR A 200 -8.92 -5.36 21.63
N LEU A 201 -8.90 -4.70 20.46
CA LEU A 201 -10.11 -4.42 19.67
C LEU A 201 -10.88 -5.71 19.33
N VAL A 202 -10.17 -6.77 18.98
CA VAL A 202 -10.77 -8.08 18.71
C VAL A 202 -11.35 -8.69 19.99
N MET A 203 -10.62 -8.64 21.10
CA MET A 203 -11.08 -9.18 22.38
C MET A 203 -12.33 -8.48 22.88
N GLU A 204 -12.36 -7.14 22.84
CA GLU A 204 -13.55 -6.35 23.17
C GLU A 204 -14.73 -6.72 22.27
N ARG A 205 -14.47 -6.95 20.98
CA ARG A 205 -15.52 -7.37 20.05
C ARG A 205 -16.07 -8.76 20.36
N VAL A 206 -15.22 -9.67 20.82
CA VAL A 206 -15.59 -11.05 21.18
C VAL A 206 -16.29 -11.11 22.55
N THR A 207 -15.91 -10.27 23.52
CA THR A 207 -16.54 -10.23 24.84
C THR A 207 -17.85 -9.43 24.86
N GLY A 208 -18.04 -8.51 23.92
CA GLY A 208 -19.23 -7.67 23.84
C GLY A 208 -19.30 -6.59 24.91
N GLU A 209 -18.16 -6.20 25.51
CA GLU A 209 -18.12 -5.12 26.50
C GLU A 209 -18.38 -3.76 25.84
N ALA A 210 -19.48 -3.12 26.22
CA ALA A 210 -19.80 -1.77 25.77
C ALA A 210 -18.96 -0.74 26.53
N VAL A 211 -18.24 0.12 25.80
CA VAL A 211 -17.38 1.15 26.37
C VAL A 211 -18.18 2.41 26.71
N LYS A 212 -17.86 3.00 27.87
CA LYS A 212 -18.22 4.37 28.22
C LYS A 212 -16.92 5.15 28.47
N SER A 213 -16.47 5.91 27.48
CA SER A 213 -15.36 6.85 27.61
C SER A 213 -15.78 8.24 27.12
N GLU A 214 -15.16 9.28 27.66
CA GLU A 214 -15.39 10.64 27.15
C GLU A 214 -14.61 10.84 25.84
N PRO A 215 -15.25 11.38 24.80
CA PRO A 215 -14.58 11.59 23.51
C PRO A 215 -13.51 12.68 23.65
N ASN A 216 -12.31 12.46 23.10
CA ASN A 216 -11.33 13.54 22.96
C ASN A 216 -10.70 13.63 21.55
N PRO A 217 -11.46 13.90 20.47
CA PRO A 217 -10.87 14.10 19.15
C PRO A 217 -10.68 15.59 18.88
N GLN A 218 -9.42 16.06 18.92
CA GLN A 218 -9.05 17.46 18.65
C GLN A 218 -8.89 17.78 17.15
N PHE A 219 -8.69 16.75 16.30
CA PHE A 219 -8.41 16.94 14.89
C PHE A 219 -9.67 16.93 14.02
N GLN A 220 -9.83 17.95 13.19
CA GLN A 220 -10.94 18.08 12.24
C GLN A 220 -11.08 16.86 11.32
N ILE A 221 -9.95 16.23 10.98
CA ILE A 221 -9.88 14.98 10.20
C ILE A 221 -10.66 13.83 10.86
N ILE A 222 -10.41 13.58 12.15
CA ILE A 222 -11.06 12.49 12.88
C ILE A 222 -12.54 12.80 13.06
N GLN A 223 -12.90 14.07 13.31
CA GLN A 223 -14.29 14.49 13.42
C GLN A 223 -15.10 14.22 12.14
N THR A 224 -14.52 14.48 10.97
CA THR A 224 -15.23 14.19 9.72
C THR A 224 -15.33 12.69 9.45
N LEU A 225 -14.27 11.91 9.72
CA LEU A 225 -14.33 10.44 9.66
C LEU A 225 -15.46 9.91 10.55
N ILE A 226 -15.53 10.35 11.81
CA ILE A 226 -16.59 9.97 12.75
C ILE A 226 -17.98 10.26 12.18
N SER A 227 -18.19 11.42 11.55
CA SER A 227 -19.51 11.80 11.03
C SER A 227 -20.02 10.91 9.89
N LYS A 228 -19.11 10.17 9.23
CA LYS A 228 -19.48 9.27 8.13
C LYS A 228 -19.60 7.83 8.55
N LEU A 229 -18.83 7.38 9.53
CA LEU A 229 -18.86 5.99 9.95
C LEU A 229 -20.14 5.66 10.72
N PRO A 230 -20.75 4.49 10.51
CA PRO A 230 -21.84 4.02 11.35
C PRO A 230 -21.33 3.84 12.78
N ASN A 231 -22.01 4.46 13.75
CA ASN A 231 -21.59 4.50 15.17
C ASN A 231 -20.17 5.06 15.37
N GLY A 232 -19.71 5.98 14.52
CA GLY A 232 -18.32 6.47 14.53
C GLY A 232 -17.80 6.97 15.88
N GLN A 233 -18.65 7.60 16.70
CA GLN A 233 -18.28 8.02 18.06
C GLN A 233 -17.92 6.82 18.96
N GLN A 234 -18.73 5.77 18.92
CA GLN A 234 -18.47 4.54 19.67
C GLN A 234 -17.18 3.86 19.17
N ILE A 235 -17.00 3.78 17.84
CA ILE A 235 -15.79 3.18 17.25
C ILE A 235 -14.52 3.88 17.73
N VAL A 236 -14.53 5.21 17.76
CA VAL A 236 -13.38 6.01 18.22
C VAL A 236 -13.15 5.82 19.72
N GLN A 237 -14.20 5.76 20.53
CA GLN A 237 -14.10 5.50 21.97
C GLN A 237 -13.46 4.14 22.28
N GLU A 238 -13.82 3.10 21.52
CA GLU A 238 -13.23 1.77 21.62
C GLU A 238 -11.74 1.78 21.23
N VAL A 239 -11.38 2.46 20.13
CA VAL A 239 -9.98 2.62 19.71
C VAL A 239 -9.16 3.41 20.74
N ASP A 240 -9.72 4.49 21.27
CA ASP A 240 -9.06 5.31 22.28
C ASP A 240 -8.76 4.51 23.55
N ARG A 241 -9.73 3.72 24.01
CA ARG A 241 -9.55 2.81 25.16
C ARG A 241 -8.51 1.75 24.87
N ALA A 242 -8.54 1.14 23.68
CA ALA A 242 -7.56 0.12 23.31
C ALA A 242 -6.12 0.68 23.30
N ILE A 243 -5.94 1.92 22.83
CA ILE A 243 -4.65 2.63 22.89
C ILE A 243 -4.25 2.90 24.34
N GLU A 244 -5.17 3.41 25.17
CA GLU A 244 -4.91 3.71 26.58
C GLU A 244 -4.51 2.47 27.38
N LEU A 245 -5.17 1.33 27.15
CA LEU A 245 -4.84 0.06 27.80
C LEU A 245 -3.46 -0.49 27.40
N CYS A 246 -2.90 -0.02 26.28
CA CYS A 246 -1.60 -0.45 25.78
C CYS A 246 -0.51 0.65 25.93
N SER A 247 -0.81 1.78 26.56
CA SER A 247 0.07 2.96 26.57
C SER A 247 1.26 2.88 27.55
N GLU A 248 1.35 1.85 28.40
CA GLU A 248 2.36 1.74 29.47
C GLU A 248 3.82 1.96 29.01
N MET A 249 4.15 1.59 27.77
CA MET A 249 5.50 1.69 27.19
C MET A 249 5.62 2.69 26.03
N HIS A 250 4.52 3.01 25.36
CA HIS A 250 4.49 3.96 24.24
C HIS A 250 3.06 4.45 24.01
N ASP A 251 2.82 5.73 24.24
CA ASP A 251 1.56 6.35 23.84
C ASP A 251 1.68 6.86 22.39
N ILE A 252 0.89 6.26 21.49
CA ILE A 252 0.80 6.67 20.09
C ILE A 252 0.29 8.12 19.98
N LYS A 253 -0.39 8.64 21.02
CA LYS A 253 -0.92 10.01 21.11
C LYS A 253 0.07 11.04 21.67
N GLU A 254 1.11 10.65 22.41
CA GLU A 254 2.05 11.58 23.08
C GLU A 254 3.12 12.21 22.18
N SER A 255 3.14 11.95 20.87
CA SER A 255 4.06 12.65 19.95
C SER A 255 3.69 14.12 19.70
N GLN A 256 2.72 14.66 20.42
CA GLN A 256 2.22 16.02 20.25
C GLN A 256 2.72 16.94 21.37
N VAL A 257 3.35 18.04 20.95
CA VAL A 257 3.85 19.16 21.76
C VAL A 257 5.23 18.96 22.36
N VAL A 258 6.25 19.27 21.56
CA VAL A 258 7.52 19.80 22.08
C VAL A 258 7.93 20.99 21.20
N ASN A 259 8.37 22.08 21.83
CA ASN A 259 8.83 23.30 21.15
C ASN A 259 10.14 23.04 20.40
N PHE A 260 10.19 23.26 19.08
CA PHE A 260 11.36 22.90 18.28
C PHE A 260 11.86 23.96 17.28
N THR A 261 13.18 23.92 17.10
CA THR A 261 14.00 24.66 16.14
C THR A 261 13.81 24.16 14.70
N HIS A 262 14.24 24.95 13.71
CA HIS A 262 13.91 24.75 12.29
C HIS A 262 14.36 23.42 11.65
N SER A 263 15.38 22.74 12.18
CA SER A 263 15.98 21.53 11.59
C SER A 263 15.35 20.20 12.04
N THR A 264 14.59 20.16 13.14
CA THR A 264 13.92 18.92 13.63
C THR A 264 12.44 18.86 13.28
N LYS A 265 11.85 19.96 12.76
CA LYS A 265 10.42 20.05 12.43
C LYS A 265 9.94 18.99 11.45
N LEU A 266 10.75 18.64 10.43
CA LEU A 266 10.35 17.66 9.41
C LEU A 266 10.23 16.24 9.98
N TYR A 267 11.18 15.82 10.82
CA TYR A 267 11.15 14.54 11.50
C TYR A 267 9.93 14.39 12.43
N PHE A 268 9.65 15.41 13.24
CA PHE A 268 8.48 15.38 14.14
C PHE A 268 7.16 15.46 13.39
N LEU A 269 7.10 16.22 12.29
CA LEU A 269 5.93 16.26 11.42
C LEU A 269 5.66 14.89 10.79
N GLN A 270 6.69 14.22 10.27
CA GLN A 270 6.58 12.87 9.72
C GLN A 270 6.05 11.88 10.76
N ARG A 271 6.59 11.91 11.98
CA ARG A 271 6.10 11.05 13.08
C ARG A 271 4.66 11.33 13.47
N ALA A 272 4.27 12.61 13.56
CA ALA A 272 2.89 12.98 13.87
C ALA A 272 1.91 12.50 12.78
N LEU A 273 2.33 12.52 11.52
CA LEU A 273 1.53 12.01 10.40
C LEU A 273 1.41 10.49 10.45
N GLN A 274 2.50 9.77 10.68
CA GLN A 274 2.49 8.32 10.86
C GLN A 274 1.57 7.92 12.04
N SER A 275 1.64 8.62 13.17
CA SER A 275 0.74 8.37 14.31
C SER A 275 -0.74 8.63 13.96
N LEU A 276 -1.01 9.70 13.20
CA LEU A 276 -2.37 10.00 12.72
C LEU A 276 -2.86 8.92 11.75
N GLU A 277 -1.99 8.39 10.91
CA GLU A 277 -2.25 7.28 10.01
C GLU A 277 -2.62 6.01 10.74
N HIS A 278 -1.80 5.59 11.71
CA HIS A 278 -2.11 4.47 12.60
C HIS A 278 -3.50 4.63 13.19
N TYR A 279 -3.80 5.81 13.72
CA TYR A 279 -5.06 6.07 14.37
C TYR A 279 -6.26 5.97 13.41
N VAL A 280 -6.16 6.54 12.20
CA VAL A 280 -7.21 6.42 11.18
C VAL A 280 -7.43 4.96 10.79
N TYR A 281 -6.37 4.20 10.53
CA TYR A 281 -6.50 2.78 10.17
C TYR A 281 -7.09 1.94 11.31
N LEU A 282 -6.78 2.23 12.57
CA LEU A 282 -7.38 1.55 13.71
C LEU A 282 -8.90 1.80 13.79
N ILE A 283 -9.35 3.04 13.52
CA ILE A 283 -10.77 3.39 13.44
C ILE A 283 -11.46 2.63 12.30
N LEU A 284 -10.86 2.60 11.12
CA LEU A 284 -11.40 1.87 9.96
C LEU A 284 -11.45 0.38 10.22
N PHE A 285 -10.38 -0.19 10.78
CA PHE A 285 -10.30 -1.60 11.14
C PHE A 285 -11.37 -1.97 12.17
N ASN A 286 -11.56 -1.16 13.21
CA ASN A 286 -12.61 -1.43 14.19
C ASN A 286 -14.01 -1.30 13.57
N THR A 287 -14.24 -0.33 12.68
CA THR A 287 -15.49 -0.24 11.92
C THR A 287 -15.74 -1.49 11.08
N TYR A 288 -14.70 -1.97 10.39
CA TYR A 288 -14.74 -3.22 9.63
C TYR A 288 -15.13 -4.40 10.52
N LEU A 289 -14.51 -4.54 11.70
CA LEU A 289 -14.84 -5.59 12.67
C LEU A 289 -16.32 -5.56 13.08
N HIS A 290 -16.89 -4.37 13.30
CA HIS A 290 -18.33 -4.21 13.62
C HIS A 290 -19.24 -4.67 12.47
N GLN A 291 -18.91 -4.32 11.22
CA GLN A 291 -19.76 -4.63 10.06
C GLN A 291 -19.70 -6.10 9.62
N GLN A 292 -18.54 -6.74 9.72
CA GLN A 292 -18.37 -8.16 9.34
C GLN A 292 -19.19 -9.12 10.22
N VAL A 293 -19.75 -8.66 11.35
CA VAL A 293 -20.61 -9.45 12.24
C VAL A 293 -21.99 -9.71 11.66
N HIS A 294 -22.48 -8.80 10.81
CA HIS A 294 -23.87 -8.84 10.35
C HIS A 294 -24.06 -9.62 9.03
N THR A 295 -22.99 -9.95 8.31
CA THR A 295 -23.07 -10.59 6.99
C THR A 295 -22.62 -12.06 7.05
N HIS A 296 -23.58 -12.97 7.21
CA HIS A 296 -23.35 -14.40 7.37
C HIS A 296 -22.88 -15.13 6.08
N THR A 297 -22.89 -14.47 4.92
CA THR A 297 -22.81 -15.14 3.61
C THR A 297 -21.62 -14.77 2.72
N HIS A 298 -20.85 -13.71 3.04
CA HIS A 298 -19.60 -13.42 2.33
C HIS A 298 -18.69 -12.50 3.15
N ARG A 299 -17.66 -13.07 3.77
CA ARG A 299 -16.67 -12.31 4.56
C ARG A 299 -15.67 -11.64 3.62
N GLN A 300 -15.81 -10.34 3.45
CA GLN A 300 -14.94 -9.56 2.56
C GLN A 300 -13.57 -9.31 3.21
N LYS A 301 -12.50 -9.31 2.42
CA LYS A 301 -11.19 -8.78 2.82
C LYS A 301 -11.30 -7.31 3.23
N LEU A 302 -10.52 -6.82 4.19
CA LEU A 302 -10.47 -5.41 4.57
C LEU A 302 -10.18 -4.54 3.35
N LYS A 303 -9.23 -4.93 2.50
CA LYS A 303 -8.96 -4.26 1.22
C LYS A 303 -10.22 -4.10 0.38
N THR A 304 -10.92 -5.21 0.11
CA THR A 304 -12.16 -5.20 -0.67
C THR A 304 -13.27 -4.41 0.03
N TRP A 305 -13.33 -4.44 1.36
CA TRP A 305 -14.29 -3.69 2.16
C TRP A 305 -14.00 -2.19 2.13
N LEU A 306 -12.74 -1.77 2.25
CA LEU A 306 -12.31 -0.37 2.09
C LEU A 306 -12.66 0.12 0.67
N CYS A 307 -12.40 -0.69 -0.37
CA CYS A 307 -12.80 -0.39 -1.74
C CYS A 307 -14.32 -0.38 -1.95
N SER A 308 -15.10 -1.16 -1.20
CA SER A 308 -16.56 -1.26 -1.36
C SER A 308 -17.32 -0.22 -0.54
N ASN A 309 -16.76 0.17 0.59
CA ASN A 309 -17.17 1.29 1.42
C ASN A 309 -16.37 2.55 1.06
N ALA A 310 -15.78 2.53 -0.15
CA ALA A 310 -15.12 3.66 -0.75
C ALA A 310 -16.14 4.75 -1.06
N TRP A 311 -16.49 5.51 -0.03
CA TRP A 311 -16.84 6.91 -0.14
C TRP A 311 -15.62 7.74 -0.59
N VAL A 312 -14.62 7.13 -1.25
CA VAL A 312 -13.23 7.61 -1.43
C VAL A 312 -13.07 8.59 -2.61
N ALA A 313 -14.15 8.82 -3.34
CA ALA A 313 -14.33 10.04 -4.11
C ALA A 313 -15.84 10.25 -4.23
N PRO A 314 -16.51 10.85 -3.23
CA PRO A 314 -17.92 11.16 -3.39
C PRO A 314 -18.04 11.99 -4.65
N ALA A 315 -18.96 11.58 -5.52
CA ALA A 315 -19.27 12.36 -6.70
C ALA A 315 -19.60 13.82 -6.34
N ASP A 316 -20.12 14.04 -5.13
CA ASP A 316 -20.52 15.35 -4.59
C ASP A 316 -19.34 16.26 -4.24
N LEU A 317 -18.09 15.79 -4.37
CA LEU A 317 -16.89 16.59 -4.19
C LEU A 317 -16.80 17.80 -5.10
N ILE A 318 -17.17 17.60 -6.36
CA ILE A 318 -17.21 18.65 -7.35
C ILE A 318 -18.31 19.64 -6.99
N THR A 319 -19.46 19.13 -6.53
CA THR A 319 -20.61 19.98 -6.19
C THR A 319 -20.38 20.71 -4.87
N LYS A 320 -19.64 20.16 -3.92
CA LYS A 320 -19.22 20.80 -2.67
C LYS A 320 -18.05 21.77 -2.85
N GLY A 321 -17.44 21.84 -4.04
CA GLY A 321 -16.32 22.73 -4.34
C GLY A 321 -14.99 22.30 -3.74
N ALA A 322 -14.89 21.07 -3.24
CA ALA A 322 -13.64 20.53 -2.73
C ALA A 322 -12.73 20.00 -3.85
N ARG A 323 -13.30 19.65 -5.01
CA ARG A 323 -12.59 19.33 -6.24
C ARG A 323 -13.08 20.21 -7.38
N VAL A 324 -12.25 20.34 -8.41
CA VAL A 324 -12.58 21.09 -9.63
C VAL A 324 -12.53 20.18 -10.84
N LEU A 325 -13.36 20.47 -11.85
CA LEU A 325 -13.27 19.80 -13.13
C LEU A 325 -12.27 20.54 -14.01
N VAL A 326 -11.26 19.83 -14.50
CA VAL A 326 -10.29 20.40 -15.43
C VAL A 326 -10.57 19.87 -16.82
N SER A 327 -10.70 20.78 -17.77
CA SER A 327 -10.88 20.43 -19.18
C SER A 327 -9.57 19.93 -19.76
N ARG A 328 -9.68 18.93 -20.64
CA ARG A 328 -8.52 18.34 -21.34
C ARG A 328 -8.23 19.03 -22.67
N ASP A 329 -8.25 20.35 -22.64
CA ASP A 329 -7.95 21.18 -23.81
C ASP A 329 -6.42 21.22 -24.06
N GLU A 330 -6.00 22.04 -25.03
CA GLU A 330 -4.67 22.10 -25.65
C GLU A 330 -3.49 22.16 -24.65
N TYR A 331 -3.75 22.64 -23.42
CA TYR A 331 -2.77 22.70 -22.33
C TYR A 331 -2.36 21.34 -21.75
N LEU A 332 -3.31 20.41 -21.54
CA LEU A 332 -3.01 19.08 -20.96
C LEU A 332 -2.77 18.02 -22.03
N ALA A 333 -3.33 18.20 -23.22
CA ALA A 333 -3.18 17.30 -24.36
C ALA A 333 -2.81 18.09 -25.62
N PRO A 334 -1.57 18.59 -25.74
CA PRO A 334 -1.16 19.39 -26.88
C PRO A 334 -1.26 18.58 -28.18
N ASP A 335 -1.85 19.18 -29.22
CA ASP A 335 -1.99 18.54 -30.54
C ASP A 335 -0.71 18.69 -31.37
N VAL A 336 0.32 17.93 -30.98
CA VAL A 336 1.64 17.92 -31.63
C VAL A 336 1.54 17.52 -33.11
N LEU A 337 0.60 16.65 -33.46
CA LEU A 337 0.41 16.16 -34.84
C LEU A 337 -0.59 16.99 -35.65
N SER A 338 -1.19 18.04 -35.06
CA SER A 338 -2.15 18.92 -35.73
C SER A 338 -3.36 18.19 -36.34
N THR A 339 -3.81 17.09 -35.72
CA THR A 339 -4.91 16.27 -36.22
C THR A 339 -6.28 16.72 -35.74
N MET A 340 -6.38 17.71 -34.85
CA MET A 340 -7.63 18.25 -34.35
C MET A 340 -8.58 18.73 -35.46
N LYS A 341 -8.05 19.33 -36.52
CA LYS A 341 -8.89 19.87 -37.60
C LYS A 341 -9.56 18.79 -38.45
N GLU A 342 -8.84 17.68 -38.69
CA GLU A 342 -9.31 16.61 -39.57
C GLU A 342 -10.09 15.56 -38.78
N MET A 343 -9.54 15.13 -37.65
CA MET A 343 -10.04 14.00 -36.86
C MET A 343 -10.86 14.42 -35.64
N LYS A 344 -10.93 15.72 -35.33
CA LYS A 344 -11.53 16.28 -34.10
C LYS A 344 -10.91 15.74 -32.80
N VAL A 345 -9.73 15.11 -32.88
CA VAL A 345 -8.99 14.58 -31.75
C VAL A 345 -7.49 14.86 -31.92
N PRO A 346 -6.75 15.19 -30.84
CA PRO A 346 -5.32 15.41 -30.90
C PRO A 346 -4.55 14.13 -31.18
N ASN A 347 -3.39 14.27 -31.83
CA ASN A 347 -2.36 13.24 -31.96
C ASN A 347 -2.83 11.91 -32.60
N PHE A 348 -3.85 11.95 -33.47
CA PHE A 348 -4.31 10.79 -34.22
C PHE A 348 -3.23 10.27 -35.19
N ARG A 349 -2.90 8.98 -35.12
CA ARG A 349 -1.87 8.38 -35.96
C ARG A 349 -2.09 6.88 -36.12
N ARG A 350 -1.46 6.31 -37.15
CA ARG A 350 -1.44 4.86 -37.40
C ARG A 350 -0.02 4.33 -37.50
N VAL A 351 0.17 3.08 -37.10
CA VAL A 351 1.41 2.35 -37.39
C VAL A 351 1.42 1.99 -38.89
N PRO A 352 2.52 2.25 -39.62
CA PRO A 352 2.59 1.92 -41.05
C PRO A 352 2.29 0.44 -41.32
N LYS A 353 1.36 0.18 -42.25
CA LYS A 353 0.96 -1.17 -42.69
C LYS A 353 0.34 -2.06 -41.61
N MET A 354 -0.05 -1.52 -40.47
CA MET A 354 -0.71 -2.26 -39.40
C MET A 354 -2.01 -1.55 -38.99
N PRO A 355 -3.08 -2.29 -38.63
CA PRO A 355 -4.35 -1.72 -38.18
C PRO A 355 -4.26 -1.26 -36.70
N VAL A 356 -3.18 -0.56 -36.35
CA VAL A 356 -2.91 -0.08 -34.98
C VAL A 356 -2.90 1.44 -35.02
N TYR A 357 -3.78 2.04 -34.24
CA TYR A 357 -4.02 3.48 -34.20
C TYR A 357 -3.84 4.01 -32.77
N GLY A 358 -3.51 5.28 -32.65
CA GLY A 358 -3.38 5.97 -31.36
C GLY A 358 -3.76 7.44 -31.48
N MET A 359 -4.29 8.00 -30.40
CA MET A 359 -4.79 9.37 -30.30
C MET A 359 -4.88 9.78 -28.83
N ALA A 360 -5.14 11.06 -28.58
CA ALA A 360 -5.57 11.52 -27.26
C ALA A 360 -7.03 11.12 -26.98
N GLN A 361 -7.53 11.37 -25.76
CA GLN A 361 -8.91 11.05 -25.38
C GLN A 361 -9.92 11.81 -26.27
N PRO A 362 -10.77 11.13 -27.06
CA PRO A 362 -11.77 11.81 -27.88
C PRO A 362 -13.05 12.14 -27.09
N THR A 363 -13.81 13.09 -27.62
CA THR A 363 -15.23 13.30 -27.32
C THR A 363 -16.11 12.32 -28.11
N SER A 364 -17.41 12.29 -27.82
CA SER A 364 -18.41 11.51 -28.56
C SER A 364 -18.45 11.87 -30.05
N GLU A 365 -18.35 13.16 -30.37
CA GLU A 365 -18.28 13.63 -31.77
C GLU A 365 -17.02 13.14 -32.47
N ALA A 366 -15.86 13.30 -31.82
CA ALA A 366 -14.58 12.85 -32.38
C ALA A 366 -14.52 11.33 -32.54
N THR A 367 -15.13 10.59 -31.60
CA THR A 367 -15.28 9.13 -31.70
C THR A 367 -16.03 8.74 -32.98
N GLY A 368 -17.12 9.44 -33.29
CA GLY A 368 -17.87 9.22 -34.54
C GLY A 368 -17.04 9.51 -35.80
N VAL A 369 -16.26 10.60 -35.81
CA VAL A 369 -15.36 10.94 -36.92
C VAL A 369 -14.27 9.87 -37.12
N VAL A 370 -13.66 9.41 -36.04
CA VAL A 370 -12.63 8.36 -36.08
C VAL A 370 -13.21 7.04 -36.60
N LEU A 371 -14.39 6.62 -36.11
CA LEU A 371 -15.03 5.40 -36.58
C LEU A 371 -15.39 5.48 -38.07
N ALA A 372 -15.95 6.61 -38.51
CA ALA A 372 -16.25 6.83 -39.92
C ALA A 372 -14.97 6.77 -40.78
N TYR A 373 -13.87 7.37 -40.32
CA TYR A 373 -12.57 7.29 -41.01
C TYR A 373 -12.04 5.86 -41.12
N LEU A 374 -12.14 5.05 -40.06
CA LEU A 374 -11.66 3.67 -40.04
C LEU A 374 -12.51 2.74 -40.92
N MET A 375 -13.81 3.01 -41.02
CA MET A 375 -14.78 2.17 -41.73
C MET A 375 -15.11 2.66 -43.14
N ASP A 376 -14.55 3.79 -43.58
CA ASP A 376 -14.67 4.29 -44.96
C ASP A 376 -14.05 3.29 -45.98
N GLU A 377 -14.41 3.43 -47.27
CA GLU A 377 -14.01 2.53 -48.37
C GLU A 377 -12.49 2.33 -48.50
N LYS A 378 -11.69 3.24 -47.93
CA LYS A 378 -10.21 3.16 -47.89
C LYS A 378 -9.66 2.44 -46.65
N GLY A 379 -10.42 2.38 -45.57
CA GLY A 379 -10.02 1.78 -44.29
C GLY A 379 -10.25 0.27 -44.26
N ASN A 380 -11.39 -0.20 -44.79
CA ASN A 380 -11.74 -1.62 -44.89
C ASN A 380 -11.65 -2.40 -43.56
N ILE A 381 -11.83 -1.71 -42.42
CA ILE A 381 -11.84 -2.31 -41.07
C ILE A 381 -13.29 -2.57 -40.67
N SER A 382 -13.67 -3.84 -40.51
CA SER A 382 -15.00 -4.25 -40.04
C SER A 382 -15.13 -4.24 -38.52
N ASP A 383 -14.04 -4.56 -37.83
CA ASP A 383 -14.01 -4.81 -36.38
C ASP A 383 -13.00 -3.88 -35.72
N VAL A 384 -13.45 -3.11 -34.73
CA VAL A 384 -12.66 -2.10 -34.04
C VAL A 384 -12.67 -2.43 -32.55
N LEU A 385 -11.53 -2.85 -32.02
CA LEU A 385 -11.29 -2.92 -30.59
C LEU A 385 -10.73 -1.58 -30.10
N TRP A 386 -11.53 -0.83 -29.38
CA TRP A 386 -11.14 0.42 -28.75
C TRP A 386 -10.65 0.17 -27.32
N VAL A 387 -9.34 0.30 -27.10
CA VAL A 387 -8.72 0.11 -25.78
C VAL A 387 -8.39 1.47 -25.16
N ASN A 388 -9.08 1.84 -24.08
CA ASN A 388 -8.73 2.98 -23.25
C ASN A 388 -7.73 2.57 -22.17
N VAL A 389 -6.53 3.13 -22.22
CA VAL A 389 -5.44 2.78 -21.28
C VAL A 389 -5.40 3.63 -20.01
N GLN A 390 -6.40 4.50 -19.79
CA GLN A 390 -6.35 5.51 -18.75
C GLN A 390 -6.86 5.04 -17.39
N GLU A 391 -6.11 5.36 -16.32
CA GLU A 391 -6.48 5.07 -14.93
C GLU A 391 -7.53 6.04 -14.35
N GLU A 392 -7.52 7.32 -14.74
CA GLU A 392 -8.32 8.39 -14.12
C GLU A 392 -9.81 8.39 -14.46
N LEU A 393 -10.64 9.00 -13.59
CA LEU A 393 -12.02 9.33 -13.97
C LEU A 393 -12.06 10.37 -15.09
N VAL A 394 -12.89 10.09 -16.09
CA VAL A 394 -13.15 11.03 -17.17
C VAL A 394 -14.61 10.97 -17.60
N VAL A 395 -15.21 12.15 -17.75
CA VAL A 395 -16.60 12.31 -18.22
C VAL A 395 -16.65 13.35 -19.32
N GLU A 396 -17.53 13.13 -20.29
CA GLU A 396 -17.88 14.19 -21.24
C GLU A 396 -19.04 15.00 -20.66
N ALA A 397 -18.92 16.32 -20.62
CA ALA A 397 -20.02 17.18 -20.20
C ALA A 397 -20.12 18.41 -21.10
N ASN A 398 -21.33 18.72 -21.57
CA ASN A 398 -21.58 19.76 -22.59
C ASN A 398 -20.65 19.67 -23.82
N GLY A 399 -20.26 18.47 -24.26
CA GLY A 399 -19.39 18.26 -25.43
C GLY A 399 -17.90 18.42 -25.18
N GLN A 400 -17.45 18.58 -23.93
CA GLN A 400 -16.03 18.66 -23.56
C GLN A 400 -15.64 17.58 -22.56
N MET A 401 -14.38 17.15 -22.61
CA MET A 401 -13.83 16.13 -21.73
C MET A 401 -13.32 16.75 -20.44
N PHE A 402 -13.82 16.28 -19.30
CA PHE A 402 -13.43 16.74 -17.98
C PHE A 402 -12.88 15.60 -17.12
N SER A 403 -11.87 15.94 -16.33
CA SER A 403 -11.36 15.08 -15.25
C SER A 403 -11.37 15.84 -13.92
N PRO A 404 -11.86 15.23 -12.83
CA PRO A 404 -11.71 15.76 -11.49
C PRO A 404 -10.25 15.97 -11.10
N ARG A 405 -9.93 17.10 -10.45
CA ARG A 405 -8.61 17.41 -9.90
C ARG A 405 -8.71 18.01 -8.50
N GLU A 406 -7.62 17.88 -7.76
CA GLU A 406 -7.43 18.63 -6.51
C GLU A 406 -7.10 20.10 -6.84
N PRO A 407 -7.76 21.10 -6.23
CA PRO A 407 -7.56 22.51 -6.55
C PRO A 407 -6.12 23.00 -6.35
N SER A 408 -5.36 22.33 -5.48
CA SER A 408 -3.95 22.63 -5.18
C SER A 408 -2.96 22.06 -6.20
N CYS A 409 -3.37 21.09 -7.02
CA CYS A 409 -2.50 20.29 -7.91
C CYS A 409 -3.24 19.94 -9.21
N LEU A 410 -3.48 20.94 -10.08
CA LEU A 410 -4.29 20.76 -11.31
C LEU A 410 -3.59 19.89 -12.37
N ASP A 411 -2.27 19.80 -12.31
CA ASP A 411 -1.39 19.02 -13.19
C ASP A 411 -1.33 17.53 -12.80
N GLN A 412 -1.65 17.19 -11.54
CA GLN A 412 -1.54 15.83 -11.02
C GLN A 412 -2.87 15.09 -11.06
N TYR A 413 -2.83 13.84 -11.49
CA TYR A 413 -4.01 12.98 -11.57
C TYR A 413 -4.40 12.46 -10.20
N ILE A 414 -5.70 12.25 -9.99
CA ILE A 414 -6.18 11.54 -8.81
C ILE A 414 -6.00 10.05 -9.11
N SER A 415 -4.95 9.44 -8.54
CA SER A 415 -4.67 8.02 -8.70
C SER A 415 -5.78 7.21 -8.05
N LEU A 416 -6.33 6.24 -8.79
CA LEU A 416 -7.42 5.38 -8.33
C LEU A 416 -6.89 3.96 -8.39
N HIS A 417 -6.25 3.51 -7.32
CA HIS A 417 -5.77 2.13 -7.20
C HIS A 417 -6.95 1.18 -6.97
N ASN A 418 -7.81 1.06 -7.97
CA ASN A 418 -9.11 0.41 -7.90
C ASN A 418 -9.29 -0.57 -9.06
N PRO A 419 -10.01 -1.69 -8.83
CA PRO A 419 -10.42 -2.59 -9.92
C PRO A 419 -11.21 -1.84 -10.99
N LEU A 420 -11.10 -2.27 -12.25
CA LEU A 420 -11.78 -1.65 -13.39
C LEU A 420 -13.30 -1.40 -13.17
N CYS A 421 -13.99 -2.33 -12.50
CA CYS A 421 -15.42 -2.21 -12.21
C CYS A 421 -15.77 -1.06 -11.27
N VAL A 422 -14.83 -0.62 -10.43
CA VAL A 422 -15.00 0.52 -9.52
C VAL A 422 -14.89 1.83 -10.30
N ASN A 423 -13.95 1.95 -11.24
CA ASN A 423 -13.84 3.16 -12.08
C ASN A 423 -15.12 3.44 -12.86
N ILE A 424 -15.75 2.41 -13.46
CA ILE A 424 -17.01 2.55 -14.19
C ILE A 424 -18.14 3.06 -13.25
N ARG A 425 -18.21 2.51 -12.03
CA ARG A 425 -19.21 2.95 -11.02
C ARG A 425 -18.95 4.38 -10.56
N LEU A 426 -17.69 4.78 -10.37
CA LEU A 426 -17.29 6.12 -9.96
C LEU A 426 -17.60 7.16 -11.04
N GLU A 427 -17.32 6.86 -12.32
CA GLU A 427 -17.69 7.74 -13.44
C GLU A 427 -19.21 7.92 -13.55
N THR A 428 -19.97 6.83 -13.32
CA THR A 428 -21.43 6.87 -13.31
C THR A 428 -21.94 7.76 -12.16
N GLY A 429 -21.41 7.59 -10.96
CA GLY A 429 -21.75 8.44 -9.81
C GLY A 429 -21.39 9.90 -10.05
N LEU A 430 -20.20 10.18 -10.59
CA LEU A 430 -19.75 11.53 -10.94
C LEU A 430 -20.70 12.20 -11.92
N LYS A 431 -21.09 11.49 -12.99
CA LYS A 431 -22.08 11.95 -13.96
C LYS A 431 -23.41 12.30 -13.28
N GLU A 432 -23.96 11.37 -12.51
CA GLU A 432 -25.27 11.54 -11.86
C GLU A 432 -25.29 12.76 -10.97
N GLU A 433 -24.22 12.97 -10.21
CA GLU A 433 -24.10 14.12 -9.32
C GLU A 433 -23.92 15.44 -10.06
N ILE A 434 -23.10 15.50 -11.12
CA ILE A 434 -22.96 16.69 -11.98
C ILE A 434 -24.33 17.11 -12.53
N LEU A 435 -25.13 16.15 -13.00
CA LEU A 435 -26.45 16.40 -13.55
C LEU A 435 -27.47 16.78 -12.47
N LYS A 436 -27.41 16.12 -11.31
CA LYS A 436 -28.29 16.39 -10.16
C LYS A 436 -28.03 17.75 -9.52
N ALA A 437 -26.78 18.22 -9.55
CA ALA A 437 -26.37 19.46 -8.92
C ALA A 437 -27.15 20.68 -9.43
N GLN A 438 -27.51 20.69 -10.72
CA GLN A 438 -28.22 21.77 -11.41
C GLN A 438 -27.75 23.18 -11.02
N LYS A 439 -26.44 23.34 -10.84
CA LYS A 439 -25.81 24.57 -10.38
C LYS A 439 -24.54 24.87 -11.17
N TRP A 440 -24.04 26.08 -10.97
CA TRP A 440 -22.75 26.50 -11.51
C TRP A 440 -21.63 25.83 -10.71
N LEU A 441 -20.78 25.07 -11.41
CA LEU A 441 -19.62 24.38 -10.86
C LEU A 441 -18.34 25.07 -11.36
N GLU A 442 -17.33 25.16 -10.49
CA GLU A 442 -16.02 25.65 -10.88
C GLU A 442 -15.32 24.64 -11.79
N VAL A 443 -14.82 25.13 -12.91
CA VAL A 443 -14.00 24.39 -13.86
C VAL A 443 -12.74 25.15 -14.19
N THR A 444 -11.69 24.46 -14.60
CA THR A 444 -10.48 25.08 -15.17
C THR A 444 -10.38 24.75 -16.65
N LEU A 445 -10.32 25.77 -17.50
CA LEU A 445 -10.04 25.66 -18.93
C LEU A 445 -8.72 26.38 -19.20
N GLU A 446 -7.74 25.75 -19.85
CA GLU A 446 -6.51 26.44 -20.31
C GLU A 446 -5.85 27.32 -19.22
N GLN A 447 -5.85 26.85 -17.96
CA GLN A 447 -5.39 27.54 -16.74
C GLN A 447 -6.29 28.66 -16.18
N GLU A 448 -7.41 28.98 -16.81
CA GLU A 448 -8.40 29.94 -16.31
C GLU A 448 -9.55 29.27 -15.54
N LYS A 449 -9.93 29.87 -14.42
CA LYS A 449 -11.10 29.45 -13.64
C LYS A 449 -12.37 29.99 -14.26
N GLN A 450 -13.33 29.11 -14.51
CA GLN A 450 -14.64 29.45 -15.04
C GLN A 450 -15.74 28.75 -14.26
N MET A 451 -16.94 29.33 -14.26
CA MET A 451 -18.13 28.66 -13.72
C MET A 451 -18.94 28.10 -14.89
N LYS A 452 -19.26 26.80 -14.87
CA LYS A 452 -20.11 26.16 -15.89
C LYS A 452 -21.30 25.44 -15.26
N MET A 453 -22.45 25.55 -15.93
CA MET A 453 -23.62 24.74 -15.63
C MET A 453 -23.73 23.62 -16.66
N PHE A 454 -23.78 22.39 -16.19
CA PHE A 454 -23.82 21.21 -17.06
C PHE A 454 -25.25 20.80 -17.35
N LYS A 455 -25.60 20.71 -18.64
CA LYS A 455 -26.91 20.26 -19.13
C LYS A 455 -26.88 18.82 -19.62
N SER A 456 -25.72 18.36 -20.06
CA SER A 456 -25.46 16.98 -20.45
C SER A 456 -24.16 16.50 -19.82
N CYS A 457 -24.14 15.22 -19.45
CA CYS A 457 -22.95 14.52 -18.99
C CYS A 457 -23.06 13.03 -19.32
N GLN A 458 -21.99 12.43 -19.83
CA GLN A 458 -21.92 11.05 -20.27
C GLN A 458 -20.59 10.43 -19.82
N THR A 459 -20.62 9.14 -19.49
CA THR A 459 -19.40 8.36 -19.24
C THR A 459 -18.83 7.85 -20.56
N LEU A 460 -17.56 7.47 -20.60
CA LEU A 460 -16.98 6.86 -21.80
C LEU A 460 -17.71 5.59 -22.23
N GLN A 461 -18.07 4.75 -21.26
CA GLN A 461 -18.82 3.52 -21.53
C GLN A 461 -20.14 3.84 -22.25
N GLU A 462 -20.85 4.89 -21.84
CA GLU A 462 -22.09 5.31 -22.50
C GLU A 462 -21.87 5.85 -23.92
N ILE A 463 -20.80 6.62 -24.13
CA ILE A 463 -20.41 7.13 -25.46
C ILE A 463 -20.16 5.96 -26.42
N PHE A 464 -19.34 4.99 -26.03
CA PHE A 464 -19.04 3.84 -26.87
C PHE A 464 -20.26 2.93 -27.07
N ASN A 465 -21.11 2.77 -26.06
CA ASN A 465 -22.36 2.02 -26.19
C ASN A 465 -23.32 2.67 -27.21
N GLN A 466 -23.36 4.00 -27.31
CA GLN A 466 -24.17 4.70 -28.31
C GLN A 466 -23.69 4.39 -29.73
N HIS A 467 -22.37 4.48 -29.95
CA HIS A 467 -21.77 4.19 -31.26
C HIS A 467 -21.86 2.72 -31.66
N LYS A 468 -21.94 1.79 -30.70
CA LYS A 468 -22.10 0.36 -30.95
C LYS A 468 -23.40 0.02 -31.71
N SER A 469 -24.44 0.85 -31.58
CA SER A 469 -25.69 0.67 -32.34
C SER A 469 -25.52 0.89 -33.85
N SER A 470 -24.61 1.80 -34.23
CA SER A 470 -24.32 2.13 -35.64
C SER A 470 -23.12 1.35 -36.18
N HIS A 471 -22.31 0.75 -35.31
CA HIS A 471 -21.09 0.02 -35.66
C HIS A 471 -21.05 -1.32 -34.89
N GLN A 472 -21.59 -2.38 -35.49
CA GLN A 472 -21.74 -3.68 -34.81
C GLN A 472 -20.40 -4.34 -34.42
N GLY A 473 -19.32 -4.09 -35.16
CA GLY A 473 -17.96 -4.58 -34.86
C GLY A 473 -17.19 -3.74 -33.84
N LEU A 474 -17.82 -2.74 -33.19
CA LEU A 474 -17.17 -1.92 -32.18
C LEU A 474 -17.20 -2.59 -30.79
N GLU A 475 -16.02 -2.87 -30.26
CA GLU A 475 -15.83 -3.28 -28.87
C GLU A 475 -15.04 -2.21 -28.11
N TYR A 476 -15.50 -1.86 -26.92
CA TYR A 476 -14.79 -0.94 -26.03
C TYR A 476 -14.30 -1.70 -24.80
N GLN A 477 -13.01 -1.57 -24.53
CA GLN A 477 -12.37 -2.10 -23.33
C GLN A 477 -11.54 -1.00 -22.67
N ARG A 478 -11.45 -1.07 -21.34
CA ARG A 478 -10.60 -0.17 -20.58
C ARG A 478 -9.61 -0.98 -19.76
N VAL A 479 -8.34 -0.61 -19.87
CA VAL A 479 -7.19 -1.27 -19.24
C VAL A 479 -6.36 -0.19 -18.56
N PRO A 480 -6.64 0.18 -17.31
CA PRO A 480 -5.98 1.29 -16.65
C PRO A 480 -4.48 0.98 -16.48
N LEU A 481 -3.63 1.81 -17.09
CA LEU A 481 -2.18 1.76 -16.92
C LEU A 481 -1.74 2.95 -16.08
N PRO A 482 -0.89 2.75 -15.05
CA PRO A 482 -0.37 3.85 -14.25
C PRO A 482 0.53 4.73 -15.11
N GLU A 483 0.41 6.04 -14.92
CA GLU A 483 1.17 7.00 -15.71
C GLU A 483 2.68 6.85 -15.46
N CYS A 484 3.46 6.78 -16.53
CA CYS A 484 4.91 6.59 -16.50
C CYS A 484 5.41 5.29 -15.84
N ALA A 485 4.55 4.30 -15.60
CA ALA A 485 4.93 3.00 -15.02
C ALA A 485 4.69 1.84 -15.99
N ALA A 486 5.41 0.74 -15.77
CA ALA A 486 5.10 -0.52 -16.44
C ALA A 486 3.77 -1.09 -15.90
N PRO A 487 2.99 -1.83 -16.70
CA PRO A 487 1.80 -2.54 -16.22
C PRO A 487 2.16 -3.45 -15.04
N THR A 488 1.30 -3.53 -14.03
CA THR A 488 1.47 -4.48 -12.92
C THR A 488 0.97 -5.86 -13.32
N GLU A 489 1.52 -6.94 -12.76
CA GLU A 489 1.12 -8.34 -13.06
C GLU A 489 -0.37 -8.63 -12.80
N GLN A 490 -1.03 -7.79 -11.99
CA GLN A 490 -2.44 -7.90 -11.65
C GLN A 490 -3.38 -7.28 -12.69
N VAL A 491 -2.86 -6.48 -13.65
CA VAL A 491 -3.64 -6.02 -14.80
C VAL A 491 -3.85 -7.21 -15.73
N LYS A 492 -4.85 -8.03 -15.40
CA LYS A 492 -5.40 -9.02 -16.32
C LYS A 492 -6.08 -8.25 -17.44
N VAL A 493 -5.32 -7.90 -18.48
CA VAL A 493 -5.90 -7.72 -19.81
C VAL A 493 -6.72 -8.98 -20.03
N THR A 494 -8.04 -8.82 -20.20
CA THR A 494 -8.90 -9.98 -20.43
C THR A 494 -8.25 -10.89 -21.49
N GLU A 495 -8.38 -12.19 -21.31
CA GLU A 495 -7.78 -13.24 -22.15
C GLU A 495 -8.02 -13.14 -23.68
N PRO A 496 -8.92 -12.31 -24.27
CA PRO A 496 -9.03 -12.25 -25.73
C PRO A 496 -7.81 -11.67 -26.47
N VAL A 497 -6.93 -10.90 -25.80
CA VAL A 497 -5.86 -10.18 -26.52
C VAL A 497 -4.67 -11.09 -26.88
N ILE A 498 -4.52 -12.25 -26.24
CA ILE A 498 -3.35 -13.14 -26.41
C ILE A 498 -3.69 -14.43 -27.19
N ASN A 499 -4.96 -14.84 -27.27
CA ASN A 499 -5.36 -15.99 -28.09
C ASN A 499 -5.60 -15.58 -29.54
N CYS A 500 -4.52 -15.28 -30.26
CA CYS A 500 -4.49 -15.54 -31.69
C CYS A 500 -4.14 -17.02 -31.87
N ASP A 501 -5.07 -17.83 -32.36
CA ASP A 501 -4.93 -19.28 -32.61
C ASP A 501 -3.79 -19.66 -33.58
N HIS A 502 -2.94 -18.71 -34.00
CA HIS A 502 -1.81 -18.91 -34.91
C HIS A 502 -0.45 -18.51 -34.32
N CYS A 503 -0.40 -18.06 -33.06
CA CYS A 503 0.86 -17.80 -32.38
C CYS A 503 1.17 -18.95 -31.41
N THR A 504 1.88 -19.98 -31.88
CA THR A 504 2.57 -20.89 -30.96
C THR A 504 3.52 -20.06 -30.09
N PRO A 505 3.59 -20.29 -28.76
CA PRO A 505 4.59 -19.66 -27.93
C PRO A 505 5.96 -20.13 -28.40
N ALA A 506 6.69 -19.29 -29.13
CA ALA A 506 8.11 -19.51 -29.33
C ALA A 506 8.77 -19.20 -27.98
N ASP A 507 9.48 -20.19 -27.44
CA ASP A 507 10.30 -20.07 -26.23
C ASP A 507 11.20 -18.84 -26.31
N VAL A 508 10.79 -17.73 -25.69
CA VAL A 508 11.68 -16.60 -25.42
C VAL A 508 12.25 -16.84 -24.03
N SER A 509 13.36 -17.58 -23.98
CA SER A 509 14.14 -17.75 -22.76
C SER A 509 14.70 -16.40 -22.31
N TYR A 510 14.52 -16.10 -21.02
CA TYR A 510 14.93 -14.89 -20.33
C TYR A 510 16.47 -14.65 -20.33
N GLU A 511 17.29 -15.58 -20.82
CA GLU A 511 18.75 -15.52 -20.74
C GLU A 511 19.41 -14.61 -21.79
N THR A 512 18.72 -14.22 -22.86
CA THR A 512 19.40 -13.53 -23.98
C THR A 512 19.52 -12.00 -23.79
N PHE A 513 18.82 -11.39 -22.81
CA PHE A 513 18.89 -9.94 -22.59
C PHE A 513 20.04 -9.48 -21.68
N ILE A 514 20.71 -10.38 -20.95
CA ILE A 514 21.79 -10.01 -20.02
C ILE A 514 23.19 -9.98 -20.68
N SER A 515 23.37 -10.50 -21.90
CA SER A 515 24.74 -10.64 -22.47
C SER A 515 25.28 -9.46 -23.30
N LYS A 516 24.64 -8.27 -23.30
CA LYS A 516 25.11 -7.11 -24.09
C LYS A 516 25.27 -5.77 -23.35
N LYS A 517 25.49 -5.75 -22.03
CA LYS A 517 26.14 -4.59 -21.37
C LYS A 517 27.65 -4.71 -21.45
N LYS A 518 28.21 -4.38 -22.61
CA LYS A 518 29.65 -4.18 -22.78
C LYS A 518 30.03 -2.89 -22.06
N VAL A 519 30.89 -3.06 -21.06
CA VAL A 519 31.61 -2.03 -20.32
C VAL A 519 32.25 -1.02 -21.28
N VAL A 520 31.90 0.25 -21.14
CA VAL A 520 32.80 1.37 -21.43
C VAL A 520 32.78 2.26 -20.19
N GLY A 521 33.72 1.99 -19.30
CA GLY A 521 34.09 2.92 -18.25
C GLY A 521 35.09 3.92 -18.83
N GLU A 522 34.90 5.20 -18.52
CA GLU A 522 35.95 6.16 -18.17
C GLU A 522 35.27 7.48 -17.77
N GLN A 523 35.06 7.69 -16.47
CA GLN A 523 34.97 9.04 -15.92
C GLN A 523 36.12 9.25 -14.94
N LYS A 524 37.08 10.08 -15.38
CA LYS A 524 38.17 10.57 -14.56
C LYS A 524 37.62 11.47 -13.46
N ASN A 525 37.96 11.13 -12.23
CA ASN A 525 37.94 12.02 -11.07
C ASN A 525 38.64 13.35 -11.40
N ARG A 526 37.90 14.47 -11.31
CA ARG A 526 38.47 15.78 -11.04
C ARG A 526 37.66 16.45 -9.94
N THR A 527 38.20 16.39 -8.74
CA THR A 527 37.95 17.34 -7.65
C THR A 527 38.28 18.75 -8.14
N PHE A 528 37.28 19.64 -8.14
CA PHE A 528 37.52 21.08 -8.15
C PHE A 528 37.26 21.57 -6.73
N ILE A 529 38.36 21.82 -6.00
CA ILE A 529 38.38 22.69 -4.83
C ILE A 529 38.63 24.09 -5.39
N ASP A 530 37.76 25.04 -5.05
CA ASP A 530 38.01 26.47 -5.20
C ASP A 530 38.54 26.99 -3.85
N ASP A 531 39.48 27.94 -3.93
CA ASP A 531 40.29 28.45 -2.83
C ASP A 531 39.57 29.47 -1.91
N ASN A 532 38.23 29.53 -1.88
CA ASN A 532 37.51 30.55 -1.09
C ASN A 532 36.44 30.04 -0.11
N GLY A 533 36.38 28.74 0.22
CA GLY A 533 35.72 28.29 1.45
C GLY A 533 34.26 28.73 1.66
N ILE A 534 33.45 28.82 0.59
CA ILE A 534 32.01 29.08 0.69
C ILE A 534 31.24 27.92 0.04
N THR A 535 30.50 27.17 0.86
CA THR A 535 29.58 26.13 0.43
C THR A 535 28.42 26.73 -0.36
N ASN A 536 28.21 26.24 -1.59
CA ASN A 536 27.19 26.70 -2.53
C ASN A 536 25.78 26.21 -2.10
N PRO A 537 24.79 27.08 -1.83
CA PRO A 537 23.48 26.72 -1.27
C PRO A 537 22.56 25.92 -2.23
N VAL A 538 22.99 25.66 -3.47
CA VAL A 538 22.21 24.97 -4.49
C VAL A 538 22.16 23.44 -4.28
N HIS A 539 23.14 22.86 -3.59
CA HIS A 539 23.15 21.41 -3.33
C HIS A 539 22.29 20.99 -2.13
N ALA A 540 22.18 21.85 -1.11
CA ALA A 540 21.24 21.65 0.00
C ALA A 540 19.77 21.80 -0.45
N HIS A 541 19.51 22.66 -1.45
CA HIS A 541 18.17 22.85 -2.00
C HIS A 541 17.70 21.64 -2.81
N ASN A 542 18.57 20.98 -3.57
CA ASN A 542 18.19 19.81 -4.36
C ASN A 542 17.96 18.54 -3.53
N ILE A 543 18.64 18.39 -2.38
CA ILE A 543 18.37 17.30 -1.42
C ILE A 543 17.03 17.54 -0.72
N LEU A 544 16.75 18.78 -0.29
CA LEU A 544 15.48 19.16 0.32
C LEU A 544 14.28 19.06 -0.64
N VAL A 545 14.48 19.35 -1.94
CA VAL A 545 13.42 19.20 -2.97
C VAL A 545 13.17 17.73 -3.31
N SER A 546 14.21 16.89 -3.34
CA SER A 546 14.08 15.43 -3.50
C SER A 546 13.37 14.77 -2.32
N GLU A 547 13.74 15.13 -1.09
CA GLU A 547 13.05 14.67 0.13
C GLU A 547 11.63 15.23 0.20
N TYR A 548 11.38 16.46 -0.25
CA TYR A 548 10.03 17.04 -0.34
C TYR A 548 9.15 16.32 -1.38
N HIS A 549 9.69 15.90 -2.52
CA HIS A 549 8.95 15.12 -3.52
C HIS A 549 8.72 13.66 -3.08
N TYR A 550 9.67 13.04 -2.37
CA TYR A 550 9.52 11.71 -1.78
C TYR A 550 8.51 11.70 -0.63
N LEU A 551 8.59 12.69 0.27
CA LEU A 551 7.59 12.92 1.31
C LEU A 551 6.23 13.23 0.67
N ARG A 552 6.14 14.06 -0.38
CA ARG A 552 4.87 14.35 -1.08
C ARG A 552 4.25 13.11 -1.75
N SER A 553 5.06 12.16 -2.20
CA SER A 553 4.60 10.86 -2.73
C SER A 553 4.01 9.96 -1.63
N LEU A 554 4.66 9.87 -0.46
CA LEU A 554 4.12 9.18 0.73
C LEU A 554 2.88 9.88 1.29
N PHE A 555 2.86 11.22 1.22
CA PHE A 555 1.68 12.04 1.52
C PHE A 555 0.56 11.82 0.51
N SER A 556 0.81 11.37 -0.72
CA SER A 556 -0.23 11.21 -1.75
C SER A 556 -1.18 10.06 -1.43
N GLU A 557 -0.69 8.90 -0.99
CA GLU A 557 -1.53 7.77 -0.58
C GLU A 557 -2.25 8.03 0.76
N PHE A 558 -1.53 8.61 1.72
CA PHE A 558 -2.06 8.97 3.04
C PHE A 558 -3.15 10.06 2.95
N LEU A 559 -2.86 11.16 2.24
CA LEU A 559 -3.82 12.22 1.97
C LEU A 559 -4.94 11.70 1.07
N TYR A 560 -4.72 10.73 0.19
CA TYR A 560 -5.78 10.12 -0.61
C TYR A 560 -6.80 9.37 0.26
N ILE A 561 -6.37 8.49 1.17
CA ILE A 561 -7.28 7.73 2.08
C ILE A 561 -7.97 8.67 3.06
N ILE A 562 -7.26 9.68 3.57
CA ILE A 562 -7.85 10.72 4.41
C ILE A 562 -8.80 11.62 3.63
N THR A 563 -8.45 12.11 2.45
CA THR A 563 -9.32 13.00 1.64
C THR A 563 -10.58 12.26 1.20
N ALA A 564 -10.44 10.98 0.89
CA ALA A 564 -11.51 10.03 0.68
C ALA A 564 -12.43 9.79 1.89
N ILE A 565 -11.86 9.78 3.09
CA ILE A 565 -12.59 9.64 4.36
C ILE A 565 -13.19 10.98 4.83
N LEU A 566 -12.57 12.10 4.47
CA LEU A 566 -12.88 13.45 4.94
C LEU A 566 -13.88 14.21 4.11
N ILE A 567 -14.17 13.79 2.89
CA ILE A 567 -15.20 14.46 2.08
C ILE A 567 -16.32 13.52 1.65
#